data_AF-A0A2E2RCV7-F1
#
_entry.id   AF-A0A2E2RCV7-F1
#
_cell.length_a   1.000
_cell.length_b   1.000
_cell.length_c   1.000
_cell.angle_alpha   90.00
_cell.angle_beta   90.00
_cell.angle_gamma   90.00
#
_symmetry.space_group_name_H-M   'P 1'
#
loop_
_entity.id
_entity.type
_entity.pdbx_description
1 polymer ?
#
loop_
_entity_poly.entity_id
_entity_poly.type
_entity_poly.pdbx_seq_one_letter_code
_entity_poly.pdbx_strand_id
1 'polypeptide(L)'
;MRFGINSFLFVSPFTTQSTRLFSKFKKWGFDTVELPIEAPEHIDSLKVKAGLDRAGLACGSVCACMGPGRDFRGSAKDQREAMKYCKALIDHMVNLDCPSLIGPVYSVVGKADA
;
A
#
# COMPACT_ATOMS: atom_id res chain seq x y z
N MET A 1 -2.43 6.65 -20.30
CA MET A 1 -2.89 7.11 -18.97
C MET A 1 -3.72 6.00 -18.36
N ARG A 2 -3.54 5.65 -17.07
CA ARG A 2 -4.27 4.56 -16.38
C ARG A 2 -5.20 5.16 -15.33
N PHE A 3 -6.40 4.61 -15.15
CA PHE A 3 -7.32 5.00 -14.08
C PHE A 3 -7.26 4.00 -12.93
N GLY A 4 -6.90 4.48 -11.74
CA GLY A 4 -6.72 3.67 -10.54
C GLY A 4 -7.80 3.89 -9.48
N ILE A 5 -8.02 2.88 -8.65
CA ILE A 5 -8.90 2.96 -7.47
C ILE A 5 -8.11 2.72 -6.19
N ASN A 6 -8.33 3.57 -5.19
CA ASN A 6 -7.77 3.38 -3.85
C ASN A 6 -8.66 2.43 -3.04
N SER A 7 -8.05 1.38 -2.48
CA SER A 7 -8.78 0.32 -1.76
C SER A 7 -9.29 0.73 -0.37
N PHE A 8 -8.74 1.78 0.27
CA PHE A 8 -9.27 2.33 1.52
C PHE A 8 -10.67 2.93 1.38
N LEU A 9 -11.13 3.22 0.17
CA LEU A 9 -12.55 3.55 -0.08
C LEU A 9 -13.52 2.43 0.33
N PHE A 10 -13.02 1.21 0.55
CA PHE A 10 -13.86 0.02 0.82
C PHE A 10 -13.43 -0.80 2.02
N VAL A 11 -12.15 -0.78 2.42
CA VAL A 11 -11.65 -1.59 3.53
C VAL A 11 -10.38 -1.00 4.14
N SER A 12 -10.30 -0.99 5.47
CA SER A 12 -9.08 -0.76 6.24
C SER A 12 -9.11 -1.70 7.45
N PRO A 13 -8.04 -2.49 7.69
CA PRO A 13 -6.85 -2.62 6.85
C PRO A 13 -7.11 -3.39 5.56
N PHE A 14 -6.35 -3.08 4.50
CA PHE A 14 -6.25 -3.99 3.36
C PHE A 14 -5.47 -5.24 3.78
N THR A 15 -6.05 -6.42 3.57
CA THR A 15 -5.40 -7.70 3.86
C THR A 15 -5.44 -8.60 2.62
N THR A 16 -4.75 -9.75 2.65
CA THR A 16 -4.83 -10.75 1.57
C THR A 16 -6.28 -11.14 1.20
N GLN A 17 -7.19 -11.16 2.17
CA GLN A 17 -8.60 -11.49 1.93
C GLN A 17 -9.35 -10.38 1.18
N SER A 18 -8.87 -9.14 1.23
CA SER A 18 -9.45 -7.99 0.53
C SER A 18 -9.33 -8.10 -1.01
N THR A 19 -8.51 -9.02 -1.52
CA THR A 19 -8.43 -9.36 -2.96
C THR A 19 -9.79 -9.76 -3.57
N ARG A 20 -10.77 -10.14 -2.74
CA ARG A 20 -12.19 -10.32 -3.13
C ARG A 20 -12.82 -9.12 -3.83
N LEU A 21 -12.26 -7.91 -3.65
CA LEU A 21 -12.76 -6.68 -4.25
C LEU A 21 -12.31 -6.48 -5.70
N PHE A 22 -11.26 -7.17 -6.14
CA PHE A 22 -10.60 -6.91 -7.44
C PHE A 22 -11.52 -7.16 -8.64
N SER A 23 -12.34 -8.22 -8.62
CA SER A 23 -13.31 -8.48 -9.70
C SER A 23 -14.33 -7.33 -9.84
N LYS A 24 -14.75 -6.74 -8.71
CA LYS A 24 -15.65 -5.58 -8.68
C LYS A 24 -14.97 -4.34 -9.26
N PHE A 25 -13.73 -4.07 -8.86
CA PHE A 25 -12.95 -2.93 -9.37
C PHE A 25 -12.71 -3.06 -10.88
N LYS A 26 -12.40 -4.26 -11.39
CA LYS A 26 -12.27 -4.46 -12.82
C LYS A 26 -13.58 -4.25 -13.56
N LYS A 27 -14.70 -4.77 -13.03
CA LYS A 27 -16.04 -4.57 -13.61
C LYS A 27 -16.41 -3.08 -13.72
N TRP A 28 -15.94 -2.24 -12.80
CA TRP A 28 -16.13 -0.80 -12.84
C TRP A 28 -15.24 -0.06 -13.84
N GLY A 29 -14.27 -0.74 -14.45
CA GLY A 29 -13.43 -0.19 -15.52
C GLY A 29 -12.08 0.36 -15.05
N PHE A 30 -11.63 0.05 -13.82
CA PHE A 30 -10.30 0.45 -13.38
C PHE A 30 -9.20 -0.40 -14.02
N ASP A 31 -8.04 0.22 -14.22
CA ASP A 31 -6.83 -0.42 -14.73
C ASP A 31 -5.92 -0.91 -13.60
N THR A 32 -5.91 -0.16 -12.49
CA THR A 32 -5.00 -0.39 -11.36
C THR A 32 -5.68 -0.26 -10.02
N VAL A 33 -5.09 -0.89 -9.01
CA VAL A 33 -5.47 -0.71 -7.60
C VAL A 33 -4.31 -0.06 -6.85
N GLU A 34 -4.62 0.94 -6.02
CA GLU A 34 -3.73 1.43 -4.98
C GLU A 34 -3.96 0.65 -3.69
N LEU A 35 -2.86 0.13 -3.12
CA LEU A 35 -2.85 -0.73 -1.94
C LEU A 35 -2.19 -0.01 -0.76
N PRO A 36 -2.97 0.58 0.15
CA PRO A 36 -2.46 1.03 1.43
C PRO A 36 -2.16 -0.17 2.34
N ILE A 37 -0.90 -0.32 2.75
CA ILE A 37 -0.45 -1.46 3.57
C ILE A 37 -0.09 -0.95 4.95
N GLU A 38 -1.01 -1.02 5.90
CA GLU A 38 -0.80 -0.51 7.26
C GLU A 38 0.29 -1.27 8.04
N ALA A 39 0.40 -2.57 7.81
CA ALA A 39 1.42 -3.43 8.36
C ALA A 39 1.84 -4.47 7.30
N PRO A 40 3.15 -4.73 7.09
CA PRO A 40 3.62 -5.69 6.07
C PRO A 40 2.95 -7.07 6.19
N GLU A 41 2.76 -7.56 7.43
CA GLU A 41 2.15 -8.85 7.74
C GLU A 41 0.66 -8.97 7.37
N HIS A 42 -0.03 -7.87 7.04
CA HIS A 42 -1.42 -7.92 6.60
C HIS A 42 -1.57 -8.63 5.24
N ILE A 43 -0.51 -8.65 4.44
CA ILE A 43 -0.56 -9.20 3.08
C ILE A 43 0.45 -10.31 2.85
N ASP A 44 0.03 -11.27 2.04
CA ASP A 44 0.89 -12.16 1.28
C ASP A 44 0.95 -11.61 -0.15
N SER A 45 2.05 -10.93 -0.49
CA SER A 45 2.16 -10.21 -1.77
C SER A 45 2.06 -11.12 -2.99
N LEU A 46 2.46 -12.38 -2.89
CA LEU A 46 2.32 -13.34 -3.99
C LEU A 46 0.85 -13.69 -4.24
N LYS A 47 0.07 -13.90 -3.16
CA LYS A 47 -1.39 -14.11 -3.28
C LYS A 47 -2.12 -12.88 -3.79
N VAL A 48 -1.70 -11.69 -3.34
CA VAL A 48 -2.26 -10.42 -3.82
C VAL A 48 -1.96 -10.24 -5.32
N LYS A 49 -0.72 -10.48 -5.75
CA LYS A 49 -0.33 -10.44 -7.17
C LYS A 49 -1.16 -11.42 -8.00
N ALA A 50 -1.28 -12.67 -7.56
CA ALA A 50 -2.12 -13.65 -8.25
C ALA A 50 -3.60 -13.22 -8.32
N GLY A 51 -4.10 -12.52 -7.30
CA GLY A 51 -5.44 -11.93 -7.31
C GLY A 51 -5.59 -10.81 -8.34
N LEU A 52 -4.61 -9.92 -8.42
CA LEU A 52 -4.56 -8.84 -9.41
C LEU A 52 -4.54 -9.41 -10.83
N ASP A 53 -3.66 -10.39 -11.09
CA ASP A 53 -3.51 -11.04 -12.39
C ASP A 53 -4.81 -11.72 -12.83
N ARG A 54 -5.45 -12.49 -11.94
CA ARG A 54 -6.75 -13.13 -12.22
C ARG A 54 -7.84 -12.12 -12.55
N ALA A 55 -7.80 -10.93 -11.96
CA ALA A 55 -8.76 -9.87 -12.21
C ALA A 55 -8.39 -8.98 -13.41
N GLY A 56 -7.21 -9.14 -14.01
CA GLY A 56 -6.72 -8.26 -15.06
C GLY A 56 -6.48 -6.82 -14.59
N LEU A 57 -6.01 -6.65 -13.36
CA LEU A 57 -5.63 -5.38 -12.74
C LEU A 57 -4.13 -5.36 -12.45
N ALA A 58 -3.51 -4.18 -12.49
CA ALA A 58 -2.15 -4.00 -11.99
C ALA A 58 -2.12 -3.36 -10.60
N CYS A 59 -1.04 -3.55 -9.84
CA CYS A 59 -0.78 -2.74 -8.67
C CYS A 59 -0.24 -1.37 -9.12
N GLY A 60 -1.07 -0.32 -9.01
CA GLY A 60 -0.70 1.02 -9.48
C GLY A 60 0.27 1.71 -8.54
N SER A 61 0.04 1.56 -7.24
CA SER A 61 0.82 2.16 -6.16
C SER A 61 0.62 1.34 -4.88
N VAL A 62 1.68 1.28 -4.07
CA VAL A 62 1.57 0.94 -2.65
C VAL A 62 1.62 2.24 -1.88
N CYS A 63 0.68 2.44 -0.95
CA CYS A 63 0.63 3.64 -0.11
C CYS A 63 1.16 3.33 1.29
N ALA A 64 2.17 4.09 1.71
CA ALA A 64 2.75 4.00 3.05
C ALA A 64 1.83 4.68 4.08
N CYS A 65 1.43 3.93 5.09
CA CYS A 65 0.61 4.38 6.20
C CYS A 65 1.52 4.76 7.39
N MET A 66 1.99 6.00 7.38
CA MET A 66 2.93 6.54 8.37
C MET A 66 2.20 6.91 9.68
N GLY A 67 2.01 5.93 10.57
CA GLY A 67 1.42 6.09 11.90
C GLY A 67 2.44 6.38 13.01
N PRO A 68 1.99 6.48 14.28
CA PRO A 68 2.87 6.74 15.43
C PRO A 68 4.09 5.81 15.46
N GLY A 69 5.27 6.37 15.72
CA GLY A 69 6.54 5.62 15.72
C GLY A 69 7.18 5.42 14.34
N ARG A 70 6.59 5.94 13.26
CA ARG A 70 7.12 5.88 11.90
C ARG A 70 7.29 7.29 11.31
N ASP A 71 8.06 8.15 11.98
CA ASP A 71 8.32 9.53 11.56
C ASP A 71 9.79 9.72 11.17
N PHE A 72 10.09 10.08 9.91
CA PHE A 72 11.46 10.46 9.54
C PHE A 72 11.87 11.82 10.11
N ARG A 73 10.92 12.66 10.53
CA ARG A 73 11.17 13.90 11.29
C ARG A 73 11.23 13.66 12.81
N GLY A 74 11.06 12.43 13.27
CA GLY A 74 11.02 12.07 14.68
C GLY A 74 12.39 11.74 15.27
N SER A 75 12.38 10.98 16.36
CA SER A 75 13.58 10.49 17.03
C SER A 75 14.36 9.50 16.16
N ALA A 76 15.61 9.20 16.54
CA ALA A 76 16.39 8.14 15.89
C ALA A 76 15.69 6.77 15.93
N LYS A 77 14.84 6.51 16.93
CA LYS A 77 14.01 5.29 16.98
C LYS A 77 12.92 5.33 15.90
N ASP A 78 12.20 6.44 15.80
CA ASP A 78 11.11 6.60 14.82
C ASP A 78 11.64 6.49 13.39
N GLN A 79 12.78 7.10 13.10
CA GLN A 79 13.44 7.02 11.80
C GLN A 79 13.83 5.58 11.42
N ARG A 80 14.36 4.80 12.37
CA ARG A 80 14.71 3.39 12.14
C ARG A 80 13.48 2.54 11.86
N GLU A 81 12.42 2.70 12.63
CA GLU A 81 11.17 1.95 12.44
C GLU A 81 10.45 2.36 11.16
N ALA A 82 10.44 3.66 10.81
CA ALA A 82 9.96 4.15 9.52
C ALA A 82 10.72 3.51 8.34
N MET A 83 12.06 3.50 8.40
CA MET A 83 12.89 2.89 7.37
C MET A 83 12.65 1.38 7.25
N LYS A 84 12.55 0.67 8.38
CA LYS A 84 12.24 -0.76 8.41
C LYS A 84 10.90 -1.06 7.74
N TYR A 85 9.88 -0.27 8.07
CA TYR A 85 8.56 -0.38 7.47
C TYR A 85 8.57 -0.10 5.96
N CYS A 86 9.18 1.00 5.50
CA CYS A 86 9.27 1.33 4.07
C CYS A 86 10.01 0.26 3.27
N LYS A 87 11.11 -0.30 3.81
CA LYS A 87 11.84 -1.40 3.16
C LYS A 87 10.95 -2.65 3.00
N ALA A 88 10.21 -3.02 4.04
CA ALA A 88 9.29 -4.15 3.95
C ALA A 88 8.17 -3.92 2.91
N LEU A 89 7.69 -2.68 2.74
CA LEU A 89 6.77 -2.36 1.65
C LEU A 89 7.42 -2.52 0.28
N ILE A 90 8.66 -2.07 0.12
CA ILE A 90 9.42 -2.24 -1.13
C ILE A 90 9.60 -3.73 -1.46
N ASP A 91 9.89 -4.58 -0.48
CA ASP A 91 10.00 -6.03 -0.68
C ASP A 91 8.67 -6.63 -1.21
N HIS A 92 7.52 -6.18 -0.69
CA HIS A 92 6.22 -6.56 -1.24
C HIS A 92 6.00 -6.02 -2.66
N MET A 93 6.43 -4.77 -2.93
CA MET A 93 6.26 -4.13 -4.24
C MET A 93 6.97 -4.89 -5.37
N VAL A 94 8.13 -5.50 -5.09
CA VAL A 94 8.84 -6.36 -6.05
C VAL A 94 7.93 -7.50 -6.52
N ASN A 95 7.25 -8.17 -5.59
CA ASN A 95 6.31 -9.26 -5.92
C ASN A 95 5.03 -8.76 -6.62
N LEU A 96 4.64 -7.52 -6.37
CA LEU A 96 3.41 -6.92 -6.90
C LEU A 96 3.59 -6.30 -8.29
N ASP A 97 4.82 -6.27 -8.84
CA ASP A 97 5.20 -5.47 -10.00
C ASP A 97 4.75 -4.00 -9.85
N CYS A 98 4.85 -3.46 -8.63
CA CYS A 98 4.37 -2.12 -8.32
C CYS A 98 5.45 -1.07 -8.57
N PRO A 99 5.19 -0.03 -9.39
CA PRO A 99 6.22 0.93 -9.78
C PRO A 99 6.48 2.02 -8.73
N SER A 100 5.56 2.23 -7.78
CA SER A 100 5.55 3.44 -6.95
C SER A 100 5.16 3.16 -5.50
N LEU A 101 6.03 3.54 -4.58
CA LEU A 101 5.69 3.75 -3.17
C LEU A 101 5.28 5.21 -3.01
N ILE A 102 4.09 5.46 -2.48
CA ILE A 102 3.53 6.81 -2.29
C ILE A 102 3.07 7.03 -0.85
N GLY A 103 2.51 8.21 -0.57
CA GLY A 103 1.98 8.61 0.73
C GLY A 103 2.82 9.72 1.36
N PRO A 104 2.53 10.11 2.62
CA PRO A 104 3.29 11.10 3.35
C PRO A 104 4.61 10.49 3.87
N VAL A 105 5.41 9.88 2.99
CA VAL A 105 6.55 9.04 3.37
C VAL A 105 7.51 9.76 4.32
N TYR A 106 7.65 11.08 4.22
CA TYR A 106 8.57 11.89 5.02
C TYR A 106 8.14 12.09 6.48
N SER A 107 6.90 11.83 6.87
CA SER A 107 6.43 12.06 8.25
C SER A 107 5.14 11.32 8.60
N VAL A 108 4.74 11.36 9.86
CA VAL A 108 3.46 10.81 10.29
C VAL A 108 2.28 11.63 9.75
N VAL A 109 1.20 10.93 9.41
CA VAL A 109 -0.04 11.54 8.93
C VAL A 109 -0.59 12.51 9.99
N GLY A 110 -0.97 13.71 9.56
CA GLY A 110 -1.64 14.69 10.43
C GLY A 110 -0.72 15.48 11.36
N LYS A 111 0.61 15.37 11.21
CA LYS A 111 1.55 16.22 11.94
C LYS A 111 1.36 17.68 11.55
N ALA A 112 0.96 18.50 12.51
CA ALA A 112 0.66 19.92 12.30
C ALA A 112 1.75 20.85 12.89
N ASP A 113 2.59 20.32 13.78
CA ASP A 113 3.79 20.99 14.28
C ASP A 113 4.91 20.95 13.23
N ALA A 114 5.47 22.12 12.93
CA ALA A 114 6.56 22.32 11.98
C ALA A 114 7.92 22.00 12.61
#